data_AF-A0AAE1LDQ9-F1
#
_entry.id   AF-A0AAE1LDQ9-F1
#
_cell.length_a   1.000
_cell.length_b   1.000
_cell.length_c   1.000
_cell.angle_alpha   90.00
_cell.angle_beta   90.00
_cell.angle_gamma   90.00
#
_symmetry.space_group_name_H-M   'P 1'
#
loop_
_entity.id
_entity.type
_entity.pdbx_description
1 polymer ?
#
loop_
_entity_poly.entity_id
_entity_poly.type
_entity_poly.pdbx_seq_one_letter_code
_entity_poly.pdbx_strand_id
1 'polypeptide(L)'
;MSSSNKCTNCGSLDLDTDPARGDVVCTNCGTVLEHSAIVSEVQFEENAHGGSSAIGQFVSSDSKGGARGFGQSFHTGLGKESREITQQNAKKAITNLAHQLRGLNQLCVETAFNFFKMALSRQLTRGRRSTHVIAACLYMTCRIEGTAHMLIDFSDVLQIDVYELGRTYLRLSQALSLAIPSMGECIACISMGMGNS
;
A
#
# COMPACT_ATOMS: atom_id res chain seq x y z
N MET A 1 -26.53 -6.77 18.11
CA MET A 1 -26.30 -5.65 17.19
C MET A 1 -25.32 -4.69 17.86
N SER A 2 -24.04 -4.80 17.55
CA SER A 2 -23.01 -3.84 18.02
C SER A 2 -21.74 -4.03 17.20
N SER A 3 -21.84 -3.76 15.89
CA SER A 3 -20.69 -3.67 14.98
C SER A 3 -19.99 -2.34 15.24
N SER A 4 -18.87 -2.36 15.96
CA SER A 4 -18.11 -1.16 16.27
C SER A 4 -17.36 -0.67 15.01
N ASN A 5 -17.95 0.26 14.24
CA ASN A 5 -17.43 0.83 12.99
C ASN A 5 -16.22 1.78 13.18
N LYS A 6 -15.28 1.46 14.07
CA LYS A 6 -14.08 2.26 14.32
C LYS A 6 -12.85 1.38 14.24
N CYS A 7 -11.78 1.93 13.70
CA CYS A 7 -10.52 1.22 13.61
C CYS A 7 -10.01 0.83 15.01
N THR A 8 -9.67 -0.44 15.21
CA THR A 8 -9.15 -0.96 16.47
C THR A 8 -7.73 -0.46 16.78
N ASN A 9 -7.00 -0.01 15.75
CA ASN A 9 -5.63 0.47 15.88
C ASN A 9 -5.56 1.97 16.21
N CYS A 10 -6.31 2.80 15.47
CA CYS A 10 -6.22 4.26 15.59
C CYS A 10 -7.54 4.96 15.95
N GLY A 11 -8.63 4.21 16.16
CA GLY A 11 -9.92 4.76 16.59
C GLY A 11 -10.69 5.57 15.54
N SER A 12 -10.18 5.70 14.33
CA SER A 12 -10.81 6.46 13.25
C SER A 12 -12.04 5.75 12.67
N LEU A 13 -12.98 6.55 12.19
CA LEU A 13 -14.22 6.09 11.54
C LEU A 13 -14.09 5.97 10.01
N ASP A 14 -12.95 6.39 9.47
CA ASP A 14 -12.71 6.42 8.02
C ASP A 14 -12.16 5.06 7.57
N LEU A 15 -13.08 4.19 7.14
CA LEU A 15 -12.84 2.82 6.71
C LEU A 15 -13.29 2.67 5.25
N ASP A 16 -12.42 2.14 4.40
CA ASP A 16 -12.66 1.87 2.98
C ASP A 16 -12.77 0.36 2.76
N THR A 17 -13.87 -0.08 2.16
CA THR A 17 -14.15 -1.50 1.95
C THR A 17 -13.96 -1.82 0.47
N ASP A 18 -13.04 -2.72 0.14
CA ASP A 18 -12.84 -3.15 -1.24
C ASP A 18 -13.76 -4.35 -1.56
N PRO A 19 -14.83 -4.14 -2.36
CA PRO A 19 -15.78 -5.20 -2.68
C PRO A 19 -15.18 -6.32 -3.54
N ALA A 20 -13.97 -6.15 -4.11
CA ALA A 20 -13.29 -7.21 -4.86
C ALA A 20 -12.56 -8.21 -3.97
N ARG A 21 -12.26 -7.85 -2.71
CA ARG A 21 -11.50 -8.70 -1.77
C ARG A 21 -12.26 -9.04 -0.49
N GLY A 22 -13.25 -8.23 -0.10
CA GLY A 22 -13.98 -8.44 1.15
C GLY A 22 -13.24 -7.96 2.41
N ASP A 23 -12.12 -7.24 2.21
CA ASP A 23 -11.31 -6.67 3.28
C ASP A 23 -11.73 -5.21 3.54
N VAL A 24 -11.83 -4.83 4.82
CA VAL A 24 -12.09 -3.44 5.25
C VAL A 24 -10.77 -2.81 5.69
N VAL A 25 -10.37 -1.69 5.09
CA VAL A 25 -9.09 -1.04 5.40
C VAL A 25 -9.32 0.34 5.99
N CYS A 26 -8.69 0.63 7.12
CA CYS A 26 -8.70 1.96 7.69
C CYS A 26 -7.88 2.94 6.82
N THR A 27 -8.50 4.00 6.31
CA THR A 27 -7.82 5.00 5.46
C THR A 27 -6.91 5.93 6.25
N ASN A 28 -7.09 5.99 7.58
CA ASN A 28 -6.34 6.87 8.46
C ASN A 28 -5.04 6.25 8.97
N CYS A 29 -5.03 4.95 9.29
CA CYS A 29 -3.83 4.25 9.78
C CYS A 29 -3.43 3.01 8.98
N GLY A 30 -4.19 2.63 7.95
CA GLY A 30 -3.83 1.53 7.04
C GLY A 30 -4.08 0.13 7.60
N THR A 31 -4.68 0.00 8.79
CA THR A 31 -5.02 -1.29 9.39
C THR A 31 -6.13 -1.97 8.61
N VAL A 32 -5.89 -3.22 8.19
CA VAL A 32 -6.92 -4.10 7.62
C VAL A 32 -7.71 -4.73 8.78
N LEU A 33 -9.02 -4.61 8.72
CA LEU A 33 -10.00 -5.14 9.66
C LEU A 33 -10.71 -6.32 8.98
N GLU A 34 -10.60 -7.49 9.57
CA GLU A 34 -11.15 -8.74 9.03
C GLU A 34 -12.53 -9.01 9.66
N HIS A 35 -13.63 -8.73 8.93
CA HIS A 35 -14.95 -9.30 9.22
C HIS A 35 -15.97 -9.12 8.07
N SER A 36 -16.10 -10.11 7.19
CA SER A 36 -17.34 -10.87 6.95
C SER A 36 -17.24 -11.73 5.67
N ALA A 37 -17.35 -13.05 5.84
CA ALA A 37 -17.42 -14.03 4.76
C ALA A 37 -18.79 -13.98 4.06
N ILE A 38 -18.79 -13.92 2.72
CA ILE A 38 -19.99 -14.18 1.89
C ILE A 38 -19.70 -15.43 1.06
N VAL A 39 -20.47 -16.48 1.31
CA VAL A 39 -20.42 -17.76 0.59
C VAL A 39 -21.20 -17.59 -0.72
N SER A 40 -20.56 -17.84 -1.86
CA SER A 40 -21.25 -17.94 -3.15
C SER A 40 -21.52 -19.40 -3.46
N GLU A 41 -22.78 -19.84 -3.32
CA GLU A 41 -23.22 -21.08 -3.95
C GLU A 41 -23.48 -20.82 -5.45
N VAL A 42 -22.92 -21.65 -6.32
CA VAL A 42 -23.14 -21.60 -7.77
C VAL A 42 -24.09 -22.73 -8.16
N GLN A 43 -25.29 -22.38 -8.64
CA GLN A 43 -26.27 -23.33 -9.15
C GLN A 43 -26.11 -23.49 -10.67
N PHE A 44 -26.07 -24.74 -11.14
CA PHE A 44 -25.94 -25.09 -12.56
C PHE A 44 -27.28 -25.61 -13.09
N GLU A 45 -27.72 -25.15 -14.27
CA GLU A 45 -28.80 -25.76 -15.05
C GLU A 45 -28.26 -26.32 -16.37
N GLU A 46 -28.71 -27.52 -16.73
CA GLU A 46 -28.29 -28.27 -17.92
C GLU A 46 -29.42 -28.27 -18.96
N ASN A 47 -29.18 -27.69 -20.13
CA ASN A 47 -30.16 -27.69 -21.22
C ASN A 47 -29.97 -28.89 -22.17
N ALA A 48 -31.10 -29.36 -22.73
CA ALA A 48 -31.29 -30.65 -23.42
C ALA A 48 -30.53 -30.86 -24.76
N HIS A 49 -29.47 -30.11 -25.05
CA HIS A 49 -28.60 -30.33 -26.22
C HIS A 49 -27.13 -30.58 -25.83
N GLY A 50 -26.88 -31.02 -24.58
CA GLY A 50 -25.56 -31.48 -24.14
C GLY A 50 -24.51 -30.37 -23.97
N GLY A 51 -24.95 -29.12 -23.85
CA GLY A 51 -24.08 -27.99 -23.51
C GLY A 51 -24.35 -27.51 -22.09
N SER A 52 -23.38 -27.63 -21.21
CA SER A 52 -23.41 -26.98 -19.89
C SER A 52 -23.22 -25.47 -20.08
N SER A 53 -24.16 -24.65 -19.60
CA SER A 53 -24.01 -23.19 -19.60
C SER A 53 -24.17 -22.68 -18.18
N ALA A 54 -23.09 -22.14 -17.61
CA ALA A 54 -23.19 -21.37 -16.39
C ALA A 54 -23.84 -20.02 -16.75
N ILE A 55 -24.98 -19.70 -16.14
CA ILE A 55 -25.58 -18.37 -16.24
C ILE A 55 -24.72 -17.43 -15.39
N GLY A 56 -23.70 -16.87 -16.02
CA GLY A 56 -22.78 -15.93 -15.42
C GLY A 56 -21.91 -15.37 -16.52
N GLN A 57 -22.25 -14.17 -16.98
CA GLN A 57 -21.37 -13.42 -17.87
C GLN A 57 -20.07 -13.14 -17.10
N PHE A 58 -18.99 -13.83 -17.44
CA PHE A 58 -17.69 -13.55 -16.83
C PHE A 58 -17.22 -12.17 -17.30
N VAL A 59 -17.45 -11.17 -16.45
CA VAL A 59 -16.81 -9.86 -16.54
C VAL A 59 -15.60 -9.93 -15.61
N SER A 60 -14.41 -10.05 -16.20
CA SER A 60 -13.17 -9.79 -15.47
C SER A 60 -13.24 -8.35 -14.95
N SER A 61 -13.10 -8.16 -13.64
CA SER A 61 -13.13 -6.85 -12.98
C SER A 61 -11.98 -5.92 -13.40
N ASP A 62 -11.08 -6.39 -14.27
CA ASP A 62 -9.97 -5.62 -14.87
C ASP A 62 -10.03 -5.57 -16.41
N SER A 63 -11.21 -5.69 -17.03
CA SER A 63 -11.31 -5.56 -18.49
C SER A 63 -12.56 -4.80 -18.91
N LYS A 64 -12.48 -3.46 -18.85
CA LYS A 64 -13.36 -2.65 -19.70
C LYS A 64 -12.80 -2.63 -21.11
N GLY A 65 -13.23 -3.59 -21.92
CA GLY A 65 -13.33 -3.47 -23.37
C GLY A 65 -12.10 -2.91 -24.08
N GLY A 66 -10.97 -3.62 -24.01
CA GLY A 66 -9.93 -3.44 -25.00
C GLY A 66 -10.44 -3.96 -26.35
N ALA A 67 -10.73 -3.04 -27.27
CA ALA A 67 -11.02 -3.39 -28.65
C ALA A 67 -9.91 -4.31 -29.17
N ARG A 68 -10.26 -5.53 -29.60
CA ARG A 68 -9.37 -6.40 -30.38
C ARG A 68 -9.30 -5.90 -31.83
N GLY A 69 -9.00 -4.61 -32.00
CA GLY A 69 -9.04 -3.90 -33.26
C GLY A 69 -7.68 -3.31 -33.60
N PHE A 70 -7.08 -3.81 -34.67
CA PHE A 70 -5.92 -3.25 -35.32
C PHE A 70 -6.25 -1.86 -35.87
N GLY A 71 -5.60 -0.82 -35.31
CA GLY A 71 -5.56 0.55 -35.86
C GLY A 71 -6.61 1.54 -35.34
N GLN A 72 -6.18 2.80 -35.27
CA GLN A 72 -6.93 4.06 -35.05
C GLN A 72 -6.97 4.66 -33.62
N SER A 73 -6.14 5.68 -33.44
CA SER A 73 -6.52 7.10 -33.26
C SER A 73 -7.51 7.51 -32.16
N PHE A 74 -6.96 8.28 -31.21
CA PHE A 74 -7.55 9.37 -30.40
C PHE A 74 -8.93 9.14 -29.76
N HIS A 75 -9.01 9.12 -28.42
CA HIS A 75 -9.92 9.94 -27.57
C HIS A 75 -9.84 9.55 -26.06
N THR A 76 -9.29 10.48 -25.27
CA THR A 76 -9.81 10.92 -23.95
C THR A 76 -10.07 9.90 -22.81
N GLY A 77 -9.01 9.28 -22.26
CA GLY A 77 -9.07 8.47 -21.01
C GLY A 77 -7.96 8.73 -19.97
N LEU A 78 -7.11 9.74 -20.18
CA LEU A 78 -5.78 9.95 -19.57
C LEU A 78 -5.69 10.15 -18.03
N GLY A 79 -6.76 9.98 -17.26
CA GLY A 79 -6.78 10.32 -15.83
C GLY A 79 -6.63 9.15 -14.85
N LYS A 80 -7.24 7.99 -15.14
CA LYS A 80 -7.29 6.85 -14.19
C LYS A 80 -6.09 5.91 -14.31
N GLU A 81 -5.67 5.61 -15.54
CA GLU A 81 -4.47 4.81 -15.80
C GLU A 81 -3.22 5.44 -15.15
N SER A 82 -3.08 6.77 -15.16
CA SER A 82 -1.89 7.44 -14.63
C SER A 82 -1.68 7.25 -13.12
N ARG A 83 -2.76 7.21 -12.33
CA ARG A 83 -2.67 7.04 -10.87
C ARG A 83 -2.30 5.61 -10.49
N GLU A 84 -2.90 4.63 -11.15
CA GLU A 84 -2.60 3.21 -10.98
C GLU A 84 -1.18 2.88 -11.46
N ILE A 85 -0.75 3.42 -12.60
CA ILE A 85 0.64 3.30 -13.09
C ILE A 85 1.62 3.90 -12.08
N THR A 86 1.32 5.07 -11.51
CA THR A 86 2.17 5.71 -10.50
C THR A 86 2.30 4.84 -9.24
N GLN A 87 1.19 4.26 -8.78
CA GLN A 87 1.19 3.34 -7.63
C GLN A 87 1.95 2.05 -7.93
N GLN A 88 1.75 1.45 -9.11
CA GLN A 88 2.43 0.23 -9.51
C GLN A 88 3.95 0.45 -9.63
N ASN A 89 4.37 1.58 -10.21
CA ASN A 89 5.77 1.97 -10.29
C ASN A 89 6.39 2.20 -8.91
N ALA A 90 5.66 2.84 -8.00
CA ALA A 90 6.12 3.03 -6.63
C ALA A 90 6.25 1.71 -5.88
N LYS A 91 5.31 0.78 -6.02
CA LYS A 91 5.39 -0.56 -5.40
C LYS A 91 6.66 -1.28 -5.84
N LYS A 92 6.93 -1.31 -7.15
CA LYS A 92 8.15 -1.90 -7.72
C LYS A 92 9.41 -1.23 -7.15
N ALA A 93 9.43 0.10 -7.08
CA ALA A 93 10.57 0.85 -6.55
C ALA A 93 10.82 0.59 -5.05
N ILE A 94 9.76 0.52 -4.23
CA ILE A 94 9.86 0.18 -2.80
C ILE A 94 10.43 -1.23 -2.64
N THR A 95 9.90 -2.21 -3.38
CA THR A 95 10.39 -3.60 -3.34
C THR A 95 11.87 -3.67 -3.73
N ASN A 96 12.26 -3.02 -4.83
CA ASN A 96 13.66 -3.00 -5.29
C ASN A 96 14.60 -2.33 -4.28
N LEU A 97 14.15 -1.26 -3.62
CA LEU A 97 14.94 -0.58 -2.59
C LEU A 97 15.08 -1.45 -1.33
N ALA A 98 13.99 -2.11 -0.93
CA ALA A 98 14.00 -3.01 0.22
C ALA A 98 14.95 -4.21 0.03
N HIS A 99 15.01 -4.77 -1.18
CA HIS A 99 15.97 -5.82 -1.51
C HIS A 99 17.43 -5.35 -1.41
N GLN A 100 17.72 -4.08 -1.74
CA GLN A 100 19.06 -3.52 -1.67
C GLN A 100 19.52 -3.27 -0.23
N LEU A 101 18.61 -2.84 0.65
CA LEU A 101 18.92 -2.54 2.05
C LEU A 101 19.13 -3.80 2.92
N ARG A 102 18.63 -4.96 2.47
CA ARG A 102 18.69 -6.28 3.13
C ARG A 102 18.01 -6.30 4.52
N GLY A 103 17.33 -7.40 4.86
CA GLY A 103 16.70 -7.54 6.19
C GLY A 103 15.34 -6.83 6.36
N LEU A 104 14.73 -6.33 5.29
CA LEU A 104 13.33 -5.87 5.28
C LEU A 104 12.41 -6.99 4.78
N ASN A 105 11.41 -7.36 5.59
CA ASN A 105 10.43 -8.38 5.24
C ASN A 105 9.35 -7.81 4.30
N GLN A 106 8.58 -8.68 3.65
CA GLN A 106 7.45 -8.32 2.80
C GLN A 106 6.41 -7.48 3.54
N LEU A 107 6.20 -7.73 4.84
CA LEU A 107 5.35 -6.90 5.69
C LEU A 107 5.82 -5.43 5.68
N CYS A 108 7.12 -5.18 5.81
CA CYS A 108 7.66 -3.81 5.78
C CYS A 108 7.43 -3.13 4.41
N VAL A 109 7.55 -3.89 3.32
CA VAL A 109 7.29 -3.40 1.96
C VAL A 109 5.83 -2.99 1.79
N GLU A 110 4.89 -3.81 2.27
CA GLU A 110 3.46 -3.52 2.20
C GLU A 110 3.07 -2.32 3.06
N THR A 111 3.57 -2.24 4.29
CA THR A 111 3.37 -1.10 5.18
C THR A 111 3.92 0.20 4.59
N ALA A 112 5.14 0.16 4.02
CA ALA A 112 5.72 1.31 3.33
C ALA A 112 4.89 1.75 2.11
N PHE A 113 4.34 0.79 1.36
CA PHE A 113 3.45 1.08 0.23
C PHE A 113 2.13 1.70 0.69
N ASN A 114 1.58 1.27 1.82
CA ASN A 114 0.40 1.90 2.43
C ASN A 114 0.66 3.37 2.80
N PHE A 115 1.79 3.69 3.43
CA PHE A 115 2.17 5.08 3.68
C PHE A 115 2.33 5.89 2.39
N PHE A 116 2.89 5.30 1.35
CA PHE A 116 3.00 5.96 0.05
C PHE A 116 1.62 6.27 -0.57
N LYS A 117 0.66 5.35 -0.48
CA LYS A 117 -0.73 5.58 -0.92
C LYS A 117 -1.38 6.73 -0.15
N MET A 118 -1.18 6.81 1.16
CA MET A 118 -1.66 7.92 1.99
C MET A 118 -0.99 9.25 1.61
N ALA A 119 0.32 9.24 1.31
CA ALA A 119 1.02 10.43 0.85
C ALA A 119 0.49 10.92 -0.50
N LEU A 120 0.12 10.02 -1.40
CA LEU A 120 -0.52 10.36 -2.67
C LEU A 120 -1.92 10.95 -2.48
N SER A 121 -2.75 10.37 -1.59
CA SER A 121 -4.11 10.87 -1.37
C SER A 121 -4.15 12.27 -0.76
N ARG A 122 -3.11 12.64 0.00
CA ARG A 122 -2.93 13.98 0.58
C ARG A 122 -2.10 14.94 -0.30
N GLN A 123 -1.81 14.58 -1.56
CA GLN A 123 -0.97 15.34 -2.50
C GLN A 123 0.44 15.71 -1.96
N LEU A 124 0.98 14.96 -1.00
CA LEU A 124 2.30 15.22 -0.40
C LEU A 124 3.47 14.91 -1.35
N THR A 125 3.18 14.31 -2.50
CA THR A 125 4.15 13.96 -3.56
C THR A 125 4.32 15.06 -4.60
N ARG A 126 3.48 16.10 -4.59
CA ARG A 126 3.48 17.14 -5.64
C ARG A 126 4.72 18.04 -5.52
N GLY A 127 5.47 18.15 -6.62
CA GLY A 127 6.68 18.98 -6.68
C GLY A 127 7.94 18.33 -6.07
N ARG A 128 7.90 17.04 -5.74
CA ARG A 128 9.07 16.29 -5.28
C ARG A 128 9.30 15.05 -6.13
N ARG A 129 10.55 14.61 -6.18
CA ARG A 129 10.91 13.36 -6.84
C ARG A 129 10.25 12.21 -6.07
N SER A 130 9.54 11.34 -6.78
CA SER A 130 8.87 10.17 -6.20
C SER A 130 9.84 9.28 -5.41
N THR A 131 11.10 9.20 -5.84
CA THR A 131 12.18 8.47 -5.16
C THR A 131 12.40 8.93 -3.72
N HIS A 132 12.31 10.24 -3.44
CA HIS A 132 12.52 10.77 -2.09
C HIS A 132 11.36 10.40 -1.17
N VAL A 133 10.13 10.42 -1.70
CA VAL A 133 8.93 10.03 -0.97
C VAL A 133 8.99 8.52 -0.67
N ILE A 134 9.34 7.71 -1.66
CA ILE A 134 9.49 6.25 -1.52
C ILE A 134 10.50 5.91 -0.41
N ALA A 135 11.67 6.55 -0.44
CA ALA A 135 12.71 6.34 0.55
C ALA A 135 12.26 6.75 1.96
N ALA A 136 11.61 7.91 2.09
CA ALA A 136 11.09 8.39 3.36
C ALA A 136 9.97 7.49 3.91
N CYS A 137 9.08 6.97 3.06
CA CYS A 137 8.06 6.00 3.44
C CYS A 137 8.65 4.69 3.96
N LEU A 138 9.68 4.17 3.26
CA LEU A 138 10.35 2.95 3.70
C LEU A 138 11.12 3.17 5.00
N TYR A 139 11.81 4.30 5.15
CA TYR A 139 12.49 4.67 6.41
C TYR A 139 11.51 4.82 7.58
N MET A 140 10.32 5.39 7.36
CA MET A 140 9.27 5.45 8.39
C MET A 140 8.89 4.05 8.88
N THR A 141 8.69 3.10 7.97
CA THR A 141 8.40 1.71 8.34
C THR A 141 9.56 1.07 9.09
N CYS A 142 10.80 1.25 8.63
CA CYS A 142 11.99 0.73 9.30
C CYS A 142 12.07 1.17 10.77
N ARG A 143 11.60 2.38 11.08
CA ARG A 143 11.58 2.96 12.42
C ARG A 143 10.44 2.42 13.28
N ILE A 144 9.27 2.17 12.69
CA ILE A 144 8.12 1.57 13.38
C ILE A 144 8.42 0.11 13.75
N GLU A 145 9.00 -0.64 12.82
CA GLU A 145 9.38 -2.05 13.01
C GLU A 145 10.65 -2.23 13.87
N GLY A 146 11.32 -1.13 14.25
CA GLY A 146 12.53 -1.19 15.08
C GLY A 146 13.73 -1.84 14.38
N THR A 147 13.86 -1.71 13.06
CA THR A 147 15.02 -2.24 12.33
C THR A 147 16.25 -1.33 12.46
N ALA A 148 17.45 -1.88 12.31
CA ALA A 148 18.72 -1.15 12.47
C ALA A 148 19.11 -0.24 11.28
N HIS A 149 18.18 0.09 10.39
CA HIS A 149 18.47 0.91 9.20
C HIS A 149 18.48 2.42 9.51
N MET A 150 19.54 3.10 9.08
CA MET A 150 19.74 4.53 9.23
C MET A 150 19.48 5.26 7.90
N LEU A 151 19.18 6.56 7.95
CA LEU A 151 18.96 7.37 6.74
C LEU A 151 20.17 7.35 5.77
N ILE A 152 21.38 7.11 6.29
CA ILE A 152 22.62 7.04 5.50
C ILE A 152 22.58 5.82 4.56
N ASP A 153 22.03 4.68 5.00
CA ASP A 153 21.92 3.48 4.15
C ASP A 153 21.06 3.75 2.91
N PHE A 154 20.00 4.54 3.07
CA PHE A 154 19.13 4.96 1.95
C PHE A 154 19.83 5.98 1.05
N SER A 155 20.59 6.90 1.64
CA SER A 155 21.41 7.88 0.93
C SER A 155 22.43 7.19 0.03
N ASP A 156 23.10 6.15 0.53
CA ASP A 156 24.12 5.41 -0.21
C ASP A 156 23.52 4.61 -1.37
N VAL A 157 22.36 3.97 -1.17
CA VAL A 157 21.70 3.21 -2.24
C VAL A 157 21.12 4.13 -3.32
N LEU A 158 20.49 5.24 -2.93
CA LEU A 158 19.80 6.13 -3.87
C LEU A 158 20.66 7.27 -4.41
N GLN A 159 21.85 7.48 -3.86
CA GLN A 159 22.74 8.60 -4.17
C GLN A 159 22.02 9.95 -4.02
N ILE A 160 21.36 10.14 -2.88
CA ILE A 160 20.61 11.36 -2.53
C ILE A 160 21.17 11.90 -1.21
N ASP A 161 21.32 13.22 -1.09
CA ASP A 161 21.78 13.84 0.15
C ASP A 161 20.91 13.46 1.36
N VAL A 162 21.56 12.97 2.42
CA VAL A 162 20.93 12.60 3.69
C VAL A 162 20.08 13.74 4.28
N TYR A 163 20.50 14.98 4.09
CA TYR A 163 19.77 16.17 4.55
C TYR A 163 18.46 16.39 3.77
N GLU A 164 18.45 16.10 2.46
CA GLU A 164 17.26 16.22 1.62
C GLU A 164 16.24 15.11 1.94
N LEU A 165 16.74 13.89 2.13
CA LEU A 165 15.98 12.75 2.65
C LEU A 165 15.35 13.06 4.00
N GLY A 166 16.14 13.57 4.95
CA GLY A 166 15.69 13.95 6.28
C GLY A 166 14.57 15.00 6.26
N ARG A 167 14.69 16.05 5.43
CA ARG A 167 13.65 17.06 5.25
C ARG A 167 12.34 16.46 4.70
N THR A 168 12.45 15.53 3.76
CA THR A 168 11.28 14.86 3.18
C THR A 168 10.59 13.98 4.21
N TYR A 169 11.37 13.20 4.96
CA TYR A 169 10.90 12.39 6.08
C TYR A 169 10.17 13.23 7.13
N LEU A 170 10.78 14.30 7.65
CA LEU A 170 10.19 15.13 8.70
C LEU A 170 8.85 15.73 8.30
N ARG A 171 8.72 16.15 7.02
CA ARG A 171 7.45 16.68 6.52
C ARG A 171 6.39 15.60 6.36
N LEU A 172 6.77 14.39 5.91
CA LEU A 172 5.84 13.28 5.77
C LEU A 172 5.38 12.77 7.14
N SER A 173 6.28 12.63 8.11
CA SER A 173 5.91 12.21 9.46
C SER A 173 4.94 13.19 10.13
N GLN A 174 5.19 14.50 9.99
CA GLN A 174 4.28 15.54 10.47
C GLN A 174 2.91 15.49 9.77
N ALA A 175 2.90 15.31 8.44
CA ALA A 175 1.67 15.34 7.65
C ALA A 175 0.82 14.06 7.76
N LEU A 176 1.43 12.92 8.07
CA LEU A 176 0.73 11.65 8.28
C LEU A 176 0.28 11.47 9.74
N SER A 177 0.62 12.39 10.65
CA SER A 177 0.25 12.35 12.08
C SER A 177 0.53 11.00 12.74
N LEU A 178 1.58 10.31 12.31
CA LEU A 178 1.96 9.03 12.87
C LEU A 178 2.71 9.31 14.18
N ALA A 179 2.26 8.67 15.27
CA ALA A 179 3.03 8.58 16.51
C ALA A 179 4.24 7.65 16.26
N ILE A 180 5.23 8.16 15.55
CA ILE A 180 6.47 7.42 15.30
C ILE A 180 7.22 7.42 16.63
N PRO A 181 7.57 6.24 17.18
CA PRO A 181 8.34 6.16 18.42
C PRO A 181 9.59 7.02 18.27
N SER A 182 9.78 7.92 19.23
CA SER A 182 10.93 8.81 19.23
C SER A 182 12.22 7.97 19.22
N MET A 183 13.33 8.49 18.67
CA MET A 183 14.60 7.74 18.51
C MET A 183 15.03 6.95 19.78
N GLY A 184 14.66 7.42 20.97
CA GLY A 184 14.94 6.74 22.25
C GLY A 184 14.09 5.48 22.52
N GLU A 185 12.91 5.34 21.94
CA GLU A 185 12.01 4.19 22.17
C GLU A 185 12.31 3.01 21.23
N CYS A 186 12.83 3.26 20.02
CA CYS A 186 13.26 2.19 19.11
C CYS A 186 14.41 1.35 19.71
N ILE A 187 15.32 1.97 20.46
CA ILE A 187 16.43 1.26 21.15
C ILE A 187 15.86 0.29 22.20
N ALA A 188 14.80 0.69 22.91
CA ALA A 188 14.16 -0.16 23.91
C ALA A 188 13.49 -1.40 23.27
N CYS A 189 12.78 -1.24 22.14
CA CYS A 189 12.18 -2.37 21.43
C CYS A 189 13.21 -3.35 20.86
N ILE A 190 14.34 -2.86 20.31
CA ILE A 190 15.43 -3.73 19.83
C ILE A 190 16.04 -4.52 21.00
N SER A 191 16.20 -3.87 22.17
CA SER A 191 16.74 -4.55 23.35
C SER A 191 15.80 -5.62 23.94
N MET A 192 14.47 -5.44 23.82
CA MET A 192 13.49 -6.40 24.32
C MET A 192 13.24 -7.59 23.36
N GLY A 193 13.52 -7.43 22.07
CA GLY A 193 13.28 -8.46 21.04
C GLY A 193 14.35 -9.55 20.90
N MET A 194 15.51 -9.42 21.54
CA MET A 194 16.61 -10.39 21.45
C MET A 194 16.75 -11.31 22.68
N GLY A 195 15.78 -11.31 23.61
CA GLY A 195 15.88 -11.98 24.91
C GLY A 195 14.91 -13.15 25.16
N ASN A 196 14.47 -13.89 24.13
CA ASN A 196 13.78 -15.17 24.33
C ASN A 196 14.14 -16.16 23.22
N SER A 197 15.31 -16.82 23.35
CA SER A 197 15.58 -18.21 22.98
C SER A 197 16.96 -18.61 23.51
#